data_AF-G5D8W3-F1
#
_entry.id   AF-G5D8W3-F1
#
_cell.length_a   1.000
_cell.length_b   1.000
_cell.length_c   1.000
_cell.angle_alpha   90.00
_cell.angle_beta   90.00
_cell.angle_gamma   90.00
#
_symmetry.space_group_name_H-M   'P 1'
#
loop_
_entity.id
_entity.type
_entity.pdbx_description
1 polymer ?
#
loop_
_entity_poly.entity_id
_entity_poly.type
_entity_poly.pdbx_seq_one_letter_code
_entity_poly.pdbx_strand_id
1 'polypeptide(L)'
;RELLFASDKVVAENIIGVILFHETLYQSTKAGVPFVKVLKEKGIIPGIKVDKGVVPLAGTDGESTTQGLDGLAERCAQYKKDGAQFAKWRCVLKIGAETPTFQAMLENANVLARYASICQQNGLVPIVEPEVLCDGDHDLYTAQKVTEQVLAFTYKALSDH
;
A
#
# COMPACT_ATOMS: atom_id res chain seq x y z
N ARG A 1 -3.20 -10.59 16.14
CA ARG A 1 -3.50 -10.91 14.72
C ARG A 1 -4.08 -12.31 14.57
N GLU A 2 -3.59 -13.30 15.34
CA GLU A 2 -4.11 -14.67 15.36
C GLU A 2 -5.64 -14.78 15.43
N LEU A 3 -6.32 -14.01 16.29
CA LEU A 3 -7.79 -14.02 16.39
C LEU A 3 -8.49 -13.87 15.04
N LEU A 4 -8.00 -12.95 14.18
CA LEU A 4 -8.56 -12.74 12.84
C LEU A 4 -8.24 -13.91 11.92
N PHE A 5 -7.00 -14.39 11.93
CA PHE A 5 -6.53 -15.45 11.03
C PHE A 5 -6.98 -16.85 11.44
N ALA A 6 -7.42 -17.04 12.68
CA ALA A 6 -7.93 -18.30 13.21
C ALA A 6 -9.44 -18.47 13.01
N SER A 7 -10.14 -17.44 12.51
CA SER A 7 -11.58 -17.51 12.16
C SER A 7 -11.91 -18.70 11.25
N ASP A 8 -13.16 -19.15 11.22
CA ASP A 8 -13.56 -20.30 10.42
C ASP A 8 -13.20 -20.15 8.91
N LYS A 9 -13.01 -21.28 8.21
CA LYS A 9 -12.64 -21.29 6.78
C LYS A 9 -13.65 -20.58 5.89
N VAL A 10 -14.92 -20.46 6.30
CA VAL A 10 -15.95 -19.69 5.59
C VAL A 10 -15.52 -18.25 5.27
N VAL A 11 -14.59 -17.67 6.04
CA VAL A 11 -14.06 -16.33 5.77
C VAL A 11 -13.37 -16.22 4.39
N ALA A 12 -12.82 -17.33 3.88
CA ALA A 12 -12.16 -17.37 2.58
C ALA A 12 -13.12 -17.16 1.40
N GLU A 13 -14.44 -17.32 1.61
CA GLU A 13 -15.46 -17.00 0.60
C GLU A 13 -15.54 -15.48 0.33
N ASN A 14 -15.10 -14.66 1.29
CA ASN A 14 -15.19 -13.20 1.23
C ASN A 14 -13.84 -12.49 1.26
N ILE A 15 -12.76 -13.19 1.68
CA ILE A 15 -11.43 -12.62 1.83
C ILE A 15 -10.45 -13.36 0.93
N ILE A 16 -10.15 -12.77 -0.24
CA ILE A 16 -9.17 -13.32 -1.18
C ILE A 16 -7.71 -13.07 -0.76
N GLY A 17 -7.45 -12.03 0.03
CA GLY A 17 -6.09 -11.67 0.43
C GLY A 17 -6.05 -10.84 1.71
N VAL A 18 -4.90 -10.90 2.39
CA VAL A 18 -4.66 -10.18 3.64
C VAL A 18 -3.32 -9.46 3.55
N ILE A 19 -3.34 -8.14 3.74
CA ILE A 19 -2.14 -7.32 3.83
C ILE A 19 -1.57 -7.41 5.26
N LEU A 20 -0.32 -7.86 5.37
CA LEU A 20 0.39 -8.00 6.62
C LEU A 20 1.40 -6.86 6.82
N PHE A 21 1.72 -6.57 8.07
CA PHE A 21 2.90 -5.79 8.42
C PHE A 21 4.11 -6.74 8.53
N HIS A 22 5.33 -6.19 8.41
CA HIS A 22 6.58 -6.97 8.46
C HIS A 22 6.63 -7.92 9.68
N GLU A 23 6.38 -7.39 10.87
CA GLU A 23 6.36 -8.19 12.10
C GLU A 23 5.36 -9.36 12.01
N THR A 24 4.15 -9.12 11.48
CA THR A 24 3.10 -10.13 11.39
C THR A 24 3.41 -11.21 10.36
N LEU A 25 4.16 -10.90 9.29
CA LEU A 25 4.58 -11.89 8.28
C LEU A 25 5.38 -13.03 8.91
N TYR A 26 6.18 -12.73 9.94
CA TYR A 26 7.05 -13.69 10.64
C TYR A 26 6.51 -14.18 11.99
N GLN A 27 5.27 -13.81 12.33
CA GLN A 27 4.61 -14.32 13.52
C GLN A 27 3.95 -15.67 13.27
N SER A 28 3.74 -16.39 14.36
CA SER A 28 3.09 -17.69 14.40
C SER A 28 1.89 -17.67 15.36
N THR A 29 1.00 -18.63 15.16
CA THR A 29 -0.06 -18.99 16.12
C THR A 29 0.54 -19.47 17.44
N LYS A 30 -0.28 -19.56 18.49
CA LYS A 30 0.11 -20.20 19.77
C LYS A 30 0.60 -21.64 19.60
N ALA A 31 0.13 -22.33 18.55
CA ALA A 31 0.55 -23.68 18.20
C ALA A 31 1.84 -23.73 17.35
N GLY A 32 2.49 -22.60 17.11
CA GLY A 32 3.75 -22.52 16.35
C GLY A 32 3.60 -22.53 14.82
N VAL A 33 2.37 -22.51 14.30
CA VAL A 33 2.12 -22.46 12.84
C VAL A 33 2.29 -21.02 12.32
N PRO A 34 3.16 -20.77 11.32
CA PRO A 34 3.33 -19.43 10.74
C PRO A 34 2.03 -18.87 10.16
N PHE A 35 1.74 -17.58 10.35
CA PHE A 35 0.50 -16.98 9.84
C PHE A 35 0.36 -17.07 8.32
N VAL A 36 1.46 -16.95 7.58
CA VAL A 36 1.48 -17.17 6.13
C VAL A 36 0.93 -18.55 5.75
N LYS A 37 1.30 -19.59 6.53
CA LYS A 37 0.82 -20.95 6.31
C LYS A 37 -0.68 -21.06 6.62
N VAL A 38 -1.14 -20.48 7.73
CA VAL A 38 -2.57 -20.45 8.10
C VAL A 38 -3.43 -19.81 7.00
N LEU A 39 -2.99 -18.68 6.44
CA LEU A 39 -3.70 -18.00 5.36
C LEU A 39 -3.73 -18.84 4.07
N LYS A 40 -2.59 -19.41 3.67
CA LYS A 40 -2.49 -20.26 2.48
C LYS A 40 -3.35 -21.52 2.56
N GLU A 41 -3.41 -22.17 3.73
CA GLU A 41 -4.27 -23.35 3.96
C GLU A 41 -5.77 -23.05 3.86
N LYS A 42 -6.14 -21.77 3.95
CA LYS A 42 -7.52 -21.27 3.73
C LYS A 42 -7.75 -20.79 2.30
N GLY A 43 -6.73 -20.81 1.44
CA GLY A 43 -6.82 -20.21 0.10
C GLY A 43 -6.72 -18.68 0.10
N ILE A 44 -6.33 -18.06 1.21
CA ILE A 44 -6.17 -16.61 1.34
C ILE A 44 -4.74 -16.23 0.95
N ILE A 45 -4.61 -15.27 0.04
CA ILE A 45 -3.33 -14.81 -0.49
C ILE A 45 -2.65 -13.87 0.53
N PRO A 46 -1.42 -14.15 0.99
CA PRO A 46 -0.68 -13.23 1.85
C PRO A 46 -0.10 -12.07 1.03
N GLY A 47 -0.29 -10.85 1.51
CA GLY A 47 0.35 -9.64 0.99
C GLY A 47 1.15 -8.90 2.06
N ILE A 48 2.02 -7.97 1.65
CA ILE A 48 2.93 -7.27 2.56
C ILE A 48 2.89 -5.75 2.35
N LYS A 49 2.73 -4.99 3.43
CA LYS A 49 2.96 -3.54 3.42
C LYS A 49 4.46 -3.27 3.39
N VAL A 50 4.94 -2.54 2.38
CA VAL A 50 6.39 -2.33 2.19
C VAL A 50 6.86 -0.89 2.37
N ASP A 51 5.94 0.08 2.34
CA ASP A 51 6.26 1.47 2.65
C ASP A 51 6.62 1.65 4.14
N LYS A 52 7.50 2.63 4.40
CA LYS A 52 8.01 2.99 5.74
C LYS A 52 7.32 4.25 6.29
N GLY A 53 6.09 4.52 5.85
CA GLY A 53 5.28 5.63 6.31
C GLY A 53 5.51 6.93 5.54
N VAL A 54 4.68 7.92 5.87
CA VAL A 54 4.73 9.26 5.28
C VAL A 54 5.82 10.11 5.90
N VAL A 55 6.37 11.03 5.12
CA VAL A 55 7.32 12.06 5.55
C VAL A 55 6.88 13.42 5.03
N PRO A 56 7.09 14.51 5.79
CA PRO A 56 6.69 15.85 5.36
C PRO A 56 7.34 16.25 4.05
N LEU A 57 6.57 16.85 3.15
CA LEU A 57 7.08 17.44 1.92
C LEU A 57 7.46 18.90 2.18
N ALA A 58 8.76 19.16 2.38
CA ALA A 58 9.25 20.49 2.75
C ALA A 58 8.83 21.56 1.73
N GLY A 59 8.38 22.72 2.23
CA GLY A 59 7.89 23.81 1.39
C GLY A 59 6.42 23.73 1.01
N THR A 60 5.67 22.75 1.53
CA THR A 60 4.21 22.62 1.36
C THR A 60 3.45 22.90 2.66
N ASP A 61 2.15 23.11 2.55
CA ASP A 61 1.25 23.27 3.71
C ASP A 61 0.82 21.91 4.28
N GLY A 62 1.72 21.29 5.04
CA GLY A 62 1.44 20.04 5.76
C GLY A 62 1.21 18.83 4.87
N GLU A 63 1.67 18.85 3.61
CA GLU A 63 1.61 17.70 2.71
C GLU A 63 2.76 16.71 2.97
N SER A 64 2.64 15.52 2.38
CA SER A 64 3.61 14.45 2.58
C SER A 64 3.92 13.70 1.30
N THR A 65 5.08 13.07 1.26
CA THR A 65 5.37 11.92 0.38
C THR A 65 5.55 10.67 1.25
N THR A 66 5.74 9.51 0.64
CA THR A 66 5.95 8.25 1.35
C THR A 66 7.35 7.73 1.10
N GLN A 67 8.02 7.26 2.15
CA GLN A 67 9.37 6.69 2.07
C GLN A 67 9.36 5.15 2.07
N GLY A 68 10.47 4.54 1.66
CA GLY A 68 10.67 3.09 1.76
C GLY A 68 11.29 2.40 0.55
N LEU A 69 11.72 3.15 -0.47
CA LEU A 69 12.32 2.60 -1.70
C LEU A 69 13.72 2.03 -1.46
N ASP A 70 14.45 2.53 -0.46
CA ASP A 70 15.80 2.07 -0.15
C ASP A 70 15.80 0.60 0.29
N GLY A 71 16.53 -0.23 -0.44
CA GLY A 71 16.59 -1.68 -0.24
C GLY A 71 15.28 -2.41 -0.54
N LEU A 72 14.36 -1.79 -1.30
CA LEU A 72 13.05 -2.37 -1.57
C LEU A 72 13.14 -3.62 -2.43
N ALA A 73 14.04 -3.68 -3.41
CA ALA A 73 14.18 -4.84 -4.29
C ALA A 73 14.57 -6.10 -3.50
N GLU A 74 15.57 -5.99 -2.62
CA GLU A 74 16.04 -7.07 -1.76
C GLU A 74 14.93 -7.52 -0.81
N ARG A 75 14.20 -6.56 -0.23
CA ARG A 75 13.04 -6.84 0.63
C ARG A 75 11.92 -7.54 -0.14
N CYS A 76 11.58 -7.10 -1.34
CA CYS A 76 10.57 -7.72 -2.18
C CYS A 76 10.94 -9.16 -2.55
N ALA A 77 12.19 -9.40 -2.95
CA ALA A 77 12.70 -10.75 -3.22
C ALA A 77 12.59 -11.65 -1.99
N GLN A 78 12.93 -11.13 -0.80
CA GLN A 78 12.80 -11.87 0.45
C GLN A 78 11.33 -12.15 0.80
N TYR A 79 10.44 -11.15 0.75
CA TYR A 79 9.02 -11.35 1.03
C TYR A 79 8.34 -12.32 0.06
N LYS A 80 8.77 -12.33 -1.22
CA LYS A 80 8.29 -13.31 -2.20
C LYS A 80 8.68 -14.73 -1.79
N LYS A 81 9.94 -14.96 -1.38
CA LYS A 81 10.41 -16.25 -0.84
C LYS A 81 9.65 -16.65 0.42
N ASP A 82 9.35 -15.68 1.28
CA ASP A 82 8.61 -15.89 2.53
C ASP A 82 7.10 -16.05 2.32
N GLY A 83 6.62 -15.95 1.08
CA GLY A 83 5.31 -16.39 0.66
C GLY A 83 4.30 -15.31 0.32
N ALA A 84 4.66 -14.02 0.42
CA ALA A 84 3.83 -12.93 -0.06
C ALA A 84 3.68 -12.98 -1.59
N GLN A 85 2.49 -12.66 -2.10
CA GLN A 85 2.22 -12.63 -3.55
C GLN A 85 1.90 -11.24 -4.08
N PHE A 86 1.56 -10.32 -3.18
CA PHE A 86 1.31 -8.92 -3.51
C PHE A 86 1.89 -8.02 -2.43
N ALA A 87 2.09 -6.75 -2.77
CA ALA A 87 2.54 -5.73 -1.85
C ALA A 87 1.53 -4.59 -1.79
N LYS A 88 1.65 -3.72 -0.79
CA LYS A 88 0.88 -2.48 -0.70
C LYS A 88 1.79 -1.32 -0.30
N TRP A 89 1.57 -0.17 -0.93
CA TRP A 89 2.22 1.10 -0.62
C TRP A 89 1.17 2.21 -0.56
N ARG A 90 1.16 2.98 0.53
CA ARG A 90 0.22 4.08 0.74
C ARG A 90 0.89 5.44 0.58
N CYS A 91 0.32 6.27 -0.26
CA CYS A 91 0.55 7.71 -0.28
C CYS A 91 -0.67 8.43 0.30
N VAL A 92 -0.46 9.60 0.86
CA VAL A 92 -1.51 10.38 1.54
C VAL A 92 -1.55 11.78 0.97
N LEU A 93 -2.72 12.16 0.49
CA LEU A 93 -3.01 13.50 -0.01
C LEU A 93 -4.17 14.08 0.79
N LYS A 94 -4.09 15.37 1.12
CA LYS A 94 -5.10 16.06 1.93
C LYS A 94 -5.78 17.12 1.07
N ILE A 95 -7.10 17.22 1.19
CA ILE A 95 -7.87 18.32 0.62
C ILE A 95 -7.85 19.48 1.61
N GLY A 96 -7.41 20.64 1.13
CA GLY A 96 -7.41 21.90 1.86
C GLY A 96 -7.72 23.06 0.92
N ALA A 97 -7.48 24.30 1.36
CA ALA A 97 -7.70 25.48 0.52
C ALA A 97 -6.83 25.46 -0.74
N GLU A 98 -5.57 25.05 -0.60
CA GLU A 98 -4.55 25.04 -1.67
C GLU A 98 -3.90 23.64 -1.85
N THR A 99 -4.47 22.60 -1.23
CA THR A 99 -3.96 21.22 -1.25
C THR A 99 -5.01 20.24 -1.78
N PRO A 100 -4.62 19.18 -2.50
CA PRO A 100 -3.24 18.79 -2.78
C PRO A 100 -2.57 19.64 -3.87
N THR A 101 -1.31 20.00 -3.66
CA THR A 101 -0.55 20.78 -4.65
C THR A 101 -0.11 19.91 -5.83
N PHE A 102 0.23 20.57 -6.94
CA PHE A 102 0.87 19.90 -8.07
C PHE A 102 2.12 19.11 -7.66
N GLN A 103 2.95 19.70 -6.77
CA GLN A 103 4.17 19.08 -6.29
C GLN A 103 3.89 17.80 -5.49
N ALA A 104 2.89 17.81 -4.60
CA ALA A 104 2.52 16.63 -3.83
C ALA A 104 1.93 15.53 -4.71
N MET A 105 1.07 15.88 -5.69
CA MET A 105 0.53 14.90 -6.64
C MET A 105 1.63 14.26 -7.51
N LEU A 106 2.55 15.07 -8.04
CA LEU A 106 3.66 14.60 -8.86
C LEU A 106 4.59 13.66 -8.09
N GLU A 107 5.00 14.07 -6.89
CA GLU A 107 5.92 13.32 -6.05
C GLU A 107 5.32 11.97 -5.59
N ASN A 108 4.07 11.98 -5.11
CA ASN A 108 3.40 10.76 -4.67
C ASN A 108 3.13 9.79 -5.85
N ALA A 109 2.76 10.31 -7.02
CA ALA A 109 2.58 9.48 -8.20
C ALA A 109 3.90 8.83 -8.65
N ASN A 110 5.00 9.60 -8.66
CA ASN A 110 6.32 9.10 -9.05
C ASN A 110 6.85 8.04 -8.07
N VAL A 111 6.70 8.22 -6.76
CA VAL A 111 7.15 7.21 -5.78
C VAL A 111 6.31 5.94 -5.85
N LEU A 112 5.00 6.04 -6.11
CA LEU A 112 4.13 4.88 -6.35
C LEU A 112 4.55 4.09 -7.60
N ALA A 113 4.89 4.78 -8.69
CA ALA A 113 5.38 4.13 -9.91
C ALA A 113 6.71 3.39 -9.71
N ARG A 114 7.66 4.03 -9.02
CA ARG A 114 8.94 3.39 -8.62
C ARG A 114 8.72 2.14 -7.77
N TYR A 115 7.84 2.24 -6.77
CA TYR A 115 7.44 1.11 -5.92
C TYR A 115 6.83 -0.04 -6.75
N ALA A 116 5.91 0.29 -7.66
CA ALA A 116 5.21 -0.68 -8.49
C ALA A 116 6.17 -1.44 -9.41
N SER A 117 7.08 -0.71 -10.07
CA SER A 117 8.12 -1.28 -10.93
C SER A 117 9.00 -2.28 -10.17
N ILE A 118 9.51 -1.90 -8.99
CA ILE A 118 10.33 -2.78 -8.15
C ILE A 118 9.57 -4.03 -7.70
N CYS A 119 8.28 -3.91 -7.37
CA CYS A 119 7.45 -5.06 -6.99
C CYS A 119 7.29 -6.05 -8.14
N GLN A 120 6.97 -5.55 -9.34
CA GLN A 120 6.77 -6.37 -10.52
C GLN A 120 8.05 -7.13 -10.92
N GLN A 121 9.21 -6.45 -10.86
CA GLN A 121 10.52 -7.08 -11.09
C GLN A 121 10.81 -8.25 -10.14
N ASN A 122 10.20 -8.26 -8.96
CA ASN A 122 10.38 -9.30 -7.93
C ASN A 122 9.17 -10.24 -7.81
N GLY A 123 8.26 -10.21 -8.79
CA GLY A 123 7.11 -11.12 -8.87
C GLY A 123 6.03 -10.87 -7.81
N LEU A 124 5.92 -9.65 -7.28
CA LEU A 124 4.84 -9.21 -6.41
C LEU A 124 3.89 -8.30 -7.17
N VAL A 125 2.58 -8.55 -7.06
CA VAL A 125 1.56 -7.61 -7.58
C VAL A 125 1.53 -6.36 -6.69
N PRO A 126 1.73 -5.14 -7.20
CA PRO A 126 1.67 -3.93 -6.39
C PRO A 126 0.24 -3.41 -6.25
N ILE A 127 -0.23 -3.23 -5.01
CA ILE A 127 -1.41 -2.41 -4.72
C ILE A 127 -0.93 -0.96 -4.57
N VAL A 128 -1.35 -0.13 -5.51
CA VAL A 128 -1.07 1.30 -5.60
C VAL A 128 -2.18 2.07 -4.87
N GLU A 129 -1.86 2.69 -3.74
CA GLU A 129 -2.85 3.36 -2.88
C GLU A 129 -2.54 4.87 -2.73
N PRO A 130 -3.02 5.72 -3.65
CA PRO A 130 -2.96 7.17 -3.53
C PRO A 130 -4.19 7.67 -2.74
N GLU A 131 -4.15 7.56 -1.42
CA GLU A 131 -5.30 7.91 -0.58
C GLU A 131 -5.49 9.42 -0.49
N VAL A 132 -6.62 9.91 -1.01
CA VAL A 132 -7.14 11.24 -0.74
C VAL A 132 -7.97 11.17 0.54
N LEU A 133 -7.51 11.86 1.59
CA LEU A 133 -8.18 11.86 2.89
C LEU A 133 -9.56 12.52 2.82
N CYS A 134 -10.53 11.93 3.52
CA CYS A 134 -11.87 12.48 3.66
C CYS A 134 -11.97 13.58 4.73
N ASP A 135 -10.89 13.84 5.49
CA ASP A 135 -10.87 14.86 6.53
C ASP A 135 -11.09 16.28 5.97
N GLY A 136 -11.99 17.03 6.62
CA GLY A 136 -12.30 18.43 6.28
C GLY A 136 -13.78 18.67 5.97
N ASP A 137 -14.11 19.90 5.60
CA ASP A 137 -15.49 20.34 5.32
C ASP A 137 -15.79 20.46 3.80
N HIS A 138 -14.97 19.82 2.96
CA HIS A 138 -15.15 19.85 1.51
C HIS A 138 -16.35 19.01 1.07
N ASP A 139 -16.98 19.39 -0.04
CA ASP A 139 -18.13 18.68 -0.57
C ASP A 139 -17.73 17.50 -1.49
N LEU A 140 -18.74 16.74 -1.91
CA LEU A 140 -18.56 15.59 -2.80
C LEU A 140 -17.91 15.97 -4.14
N TYR A 141 -18.26 17.14 -4.70
CA TYR A 141 -17.73 17.59 -5.99
C TYR A 141 -16.24 17.92 -5.90
N THR A 142 -15.82 18.51 -4.78
CA THR A 142 -14.41 18.77 -4.50
C THR A 142 -13.63 17.47 -4.34
N ALA A 143 -14.15 16.51 -3.56
CA ALA A 143 -13.53 15.19 -3.41
C ALA A 143 -13.40 14.45 -4.74
N GLN A 144 -14.44 14.49 -5.58
CA GLN A 144 -14.42 13.90 -6.92
C GLN A 144 -13.33 14.53 -7.78
N LYS A 145 -13.31 15.87 -7.90
CA LYS A 145 -12.33 16.60 -8.71
C LYS A 145 -10.90 16.30 -8.30
N VAL A 146 -10.62 16.29 -7.00
CA VAL A 146 -9.28 15.98 -6.47
C VAL A 146 -8.92 14.53 -6.77
N THR A 147 -9.85 13.58 -6.57
CA THR A 147 -9.61 12.17 -6.87
C THR A 147 -9.31 11.94 -8.36
N GLU A 148 -10.05 12.59 -9.27
CA GLU A 148 -9.80 12.53 -10.72
C GLU A 148 -8.39 13.00 -11.06
N GLN A 149 -7.95 14.12 -10.48
CA GLN A 149 -6.61 14.65 -10.69
C GLN A 149 -5.53 13.70 -10.15
N VAL A 150 -5.66 13.26 -8.90
CA VAL A 150 -4.70 12.34 -8.25
C VAL A 150 -4.55 11.04 -9.04
N LEU A 151 -5.66 10.46 -9.49
CA LEU A 151 -5.63 9.25 -10.31
C LEU A 151 -5.01 9.50 -11.69
N ALA A 152 -5.29 10.64 -12.33
CA ALA A 152 -4.66 10.99 -13.60
C ALA A 152 -3.12 11.08 -13.50
N PHE A 153 -2.61 11.74 -12.45
CA PHE A 153 -1.17 11.77 -12.16
C PHE A 153 -0.62 10.37 -11.90
N THR A 154 -1.32 9.58 -11.09
CA THR A 154 -0.90 8.21 -10.72
C THR A 154 -0.78 7.32 -11.97
N TYR A 155 -1.81 7.25 -12.81
CA TYR A 155 -1.79 6.42 -14.02
C TYR A 155 -0.77 6.92 -15.06
N LYS A 156 -0.59 8.24 -15.18
CA LYS A 156 0.44 8.79 -16.07
C LYS A 156 1.84 8.38 -15.61
N ALA A 157 2.14 8.50 -14.31
CA ALA A 157 3.42 8.08 -13.76
C ALA A 157 3.64 6.57 -13.90
N LEU A 158 2.61 5.75 -13.68
CA LEU A 158 2.68 4.30 -13.92
C LEU A 158 2.95 3.95 -15.39
N SER A 159 2.50 4.77 -16.34
CA SER A 159 2.78 4.57 -17.77
C SER A 159 4.20 4.98 -18.17
N ASP A 160 4.84 5.86 -17.41
CA ASP A 160 6.17 6.39 -17.72
C ASP A 160 7.32 5.49 -17.20
N HIS A 161 7.03 4.61 -16.25
CA HIS A 161 7.97 3.68 -15.61
C HIS A 161 7.80 2.25 -16.10
#